data_AF-A0A4R1YGR3-F1
#
_entry.id   AF-A0A4R1YGR3-F1
#
_cell.length_a   1.000
_cell.length_b   1.000
_cell.length_c   1.000
_cell.angle_alpha   90.00
_cell.angle_beta   90.00
_cell.angle_gamma   90.00
#
_symmetry.space_group_name_H-M   'P 1'
#
loop_
_entity.id
_entity.type
_entity.pdbx_description
1 polymer ?
#
loop_
_entity_poly.entity_id
_entity_poly.type
_entity_poly.pdbx_seq_one_letter_code
_entity_poly.pdbx_strand_id
1 'polypeptide(L)'
;MAAEGGSRYQVFNLEGGIAAWKAEGLPVVGVTAPRLTIFRQVQIAVGFLVLLSVLAGFFLTPAGFVVAGLFGAALAFAGISGWCGMAILLNRMPWNRSAA
;
A
#
# COMPACT_ATOMS: atom_id res chain seq x y z
N MET A 1 -24.87 30.48 7.23
CA MET A 1 -25.44 30.95 5.96
C MET A 1 -25.57 29.75 5.06
N ALA A 2 -26.80 29.29 4.84
CA ALA A 2 -27.15 28.09 4.10
C ALA A 2 -27.04 28.34 2.59
N ALA A 3 -26.57 27.34 1.85
CA ALA A 3 -26.73 27.26 0.40
C ALA A 3 -27.59 26.04 0.08
N GLU A 4 -28.78 26.31 -0.44
CA GLU A 4 -29.74 25.32 -0.91
C GLU A 4 -29.34 24.81 -2.29
N GLY A 5 -29.30 23.49 -2.44
CA GLY A 5 -29.25 22.79 -3.72
C GLY A 5 -30.15 21.56 -3.62
N GLY A 6 -31.19 21.50 -4.45
CA GLY A 6 -32.32 20.56 -4.38
C GLY A 6 -31.95 19.08 -4.45
N SER A 7 -31.54 18.52 -3.32
CA SER A 7 -31.44 17.09 -3.06
C SER A 7 -32.48 16.73 -1.99
N ARG A 8 -33.31 15.72 -2.22
CA ARG A 8 -34.25 15.17 -1.21
C ARG A 8 -33.55 14.54 0.01
N TYR A 9 -32.22 14.62 0.08
CA TYR A 9 -31.41 14.00 1.12
C TYR A 9 -30.72 15.07 1.96
N GLN A 10 -30.84 14.93 3.28
CA GLN A 10 -30.03 15.69 4.22
C GLN A 10 -28.60 15.18 4.15
N VAL A 11 -27.68 16.08 3.79
CA VAL A 11 -26.25 15.79 3.74
C VAL A 11 -25.61 16.39 4.99
N PHE A 12 -24.97 15.53 5.78
CA PHE A 12 -24.21 15.95 6.96
C PHE A 12 -22.72 15.74 6.70
N ASN A 13 -21.90 16.68 7.20
CA ASN A 13 -20.45 16.54 7.18
C ASN A 13 -19.98 15.93 8.51
N LEU A 14 -19.21 14.86 8.45
CA LEU A 14 -18.62 14.24 9.64
C LEU A 14 -17.30 14.96 9.98
N GLU A 15 -17.33 15.87 10.94
CA GLU A 15 -16.12 16.57 11.40
C GLU A 15 -15.08 15.57 11.93
N GLY A 16 -13.83 15.72 11.49
CA GLY A 16 -12.74 14.80 11.83
C GLY A 16 -12.83 13.40 11.20
N GLY A 17 -13.87 13.11 10.42
CA GLY A 17 -14.04 11.87 9.66
C GLY A 17 -14.09 10.60 10.52
N ILE A 18 -13.79 9.45 9.91
CA ILE A 18 -13.82 8.14 10.59
C ILE A 18 -12.80 8.01 11.74
N ALA A 19 -11.76 8.86 11.74
CA ALA A 19 -10.75 8.89 12.79
C ALA A 19 -11.32 9.44 14.10
N ALA A 20 -12.06 10.57 14.04
CA ALA A 20 -12.74 11.13 15.20
C ALA A 20 -13.84 10.18 15.73
N TRP A 21 -14.62 9.57 14.82
CA TRP A 21 -15.61 8.55 15.18
C TRP A 21 -15.00 7.38 15.97
N LYS A 22 -13.84 6.87 15.53
CA LYS A 22 -13.09 5.82 16.24
C LYS A 22 -12.55 6.30 17.58
N ALA A 23 -12.07 7.54 17.66
CA ALA A 23 -11.52 8.12 18.89
C ALA A 23 -12.58 8.27 19.98
N GLU A 24 -13.84 8.52 19.60
CA GLU A 24 -14.98 8.56 20.51
C GLU A 24 -15.52 7.17 20.91
N GLY A 25 -14.88 6.09 20.46
CA GLY A 25 -15.28 4.72 20.82
C GLY A 25 -16.60 4.26 20.19
N LEU A 26 -17.07 4.96 19.14
CA LEU A 26 -18.31 4.64 18.47
C LEU A 26 -18.16 3.35 17.61
N PRO A 27 -19.24 2.58 17.43
CA PRO A 27 -19.19 1.31 16.72
C PRO A 27 -18.73 1.51 15.27
N VAL A 28 -17.75 0.70 14.84
CA VAL A 28 -17.29 0.63 13.46
C VAL A 28 -17.56 -0.76 12.93
N VAL A 29 -18.41 -0.86 11.92
CA VAL A 29 -18.67 -2.11 11.20
C VAL A 29 -17.59 -2.28 10.13
N GLY A 30 -16.70 -3.26 10.31
CA GLY A 30 -15.58 -3.53 9.41
C GLY A 30 -14.60 -4.54 9.99
N VAL A 31 -13.66 -5.03 9.17
CA VAL A 31 -12.63 -5.99 9.61
C VAL A 31 -11.72 -5.37 10.68
N THR A 32 -11.62 -6.04 11.83
CA THR A 32 -10.93 -5.62 13.06
C THR A 32 -9.41 -5.47 12.90
N ALA A 33 -8.80 -6.14 11.92
CA ALA A 33 -7.37 -6.10 11.69
C ALA A 33 -7.03 -5.24 10.46
N PRO A 34 -6.13 -4.23 10.59
CA PRO A 34 -5.59 -3.55 9.43
C PRO A 34 -4.82 -4.56 8.59
N ARG A 35 -5.37 -4.90 7.41
CA ARG A 35 -4.64 -5.69 6.42
C ARG A 35 -3.38 -4.89 6.03
N LEU A 36 -2.21 -5.54 6.02
CA LEU A 36 -0.97 -4.91 5.58
C LEU A 36 -1.21 -4.30 4.19
N THR A 37 -1.02 -2.98 4.07
CA THR A 37 -1.23 -2.29 2.80
C THR A 37 -0.31 -2.91 1.74
N ILE A 38 -0.82 -3.07 0.52
CA ILE A 38 -0.07 -3.69 -0.58
C ILE A 38 1.30 -3.02 -0.74
N PHE A 39 1.37 -1.69 -0.61
CA PHE A 39 2.62 -0.94 -0.66
C PHE A 39 3.63 -1.34 0.43
N ARG A 40 3.18 -1.59 1.68
CA ARG A 40 4.06 -2.08 2.74
C ARG A 40 4.59 -3.48 2.42
N GLN A 41 3.76 -4.35 1.85
CA GLN A 41 4.19 -5.69 1.44
C GLN A 41 5.25 -5.63 0.33
N VAL A 42 5.04 -4.78 -0.68
CA VAL A 42 6.00 -4.56 -1.77
C VAL A 42 7.31 -4.00 -1.23
N GLN A 43 7.26 -2.99 -0.36
CA GLN A 43 8.45 -2.37 0.20
C GLN A 43 9.30 -3.35 1.02
N ILE A 44 8.66 -4.19 1.84
CA ILE A 44 9.34 -5.23 2.61
C ILE A 44 9.98 -6.26 1.67
N ALA A 45 9.24 -6.76 0.68
CA ALA A 45 9.74 -7.79 -0.24
C ALA A 45 10.93 -7.29 -1.08
N VAL A 46 10.78 -6.13 -1.73
CA VAL A 46 11.84 -5.55 -2.57
C VAL A 46 13.05 -5.15 -1.71
N GLY A 47 12.83 -4.57 -0.53
CA GLY A 47 13.91 -4.23 0.39
C GLY A 47 14.71 -5.45 0.83
N PHE A 48 14.03 -6.57 1.10
CA PHE A 48 14.70 -7.82 1.47
C PHE A 48 15.51 -8.42 0.32
N LEU A 49 14.97 -8.40 -0.91
CA LEU A 49 15.68 -8.86 -2.11
C LEU A 49 16.95 -8.05 -2.37
N VAL A 50 16.89 -6.73 -2.23
CA VAL A 50 18.06 -5.85 -2.36
C VAL A 50 19.08 -6.16 -1.27
N LEU A 51 18.66 -6.30 -0.02
CA LEU A 51 19.56 -6.62 1.09
C LEU A 51 20.30 -7.95 0.87
N LEU A 52 19.58 -9.00 0.47
CA LEU A 52 20.18 -10.29 0.14
C LEU A 52 21.14 -10.19 -1.06
N SER A 53 20.78 -9.42 -2.08
CA SER A 53 21.63 -9.23 -3.27
C SER A 53 22.94 -8.51 -2.93
N VAL A 54 22.88 -7.49 -2.07
CA VAL A 54 24.06 -6.76 -1.60
C VAL A 54 24.95 -7.66 -0.74
N LEU A 55 24.36 -8.42 0.19
CA LEU A 55 25.12 -9.38 1.00
C LEU A 55 25.79 -10.43 0.10
N ALA A 56 25.08 -10.97 -0.90
CA ALA A 56 25.69 -11.87 -1.88
C ALA A 56 26.81 -11.19 -2.69
N GLY A 57 26.70 -9.88 -2.95
CA GLY A 57 27.73 -9.02 -3.52
C GLY A 57 29.05 -9.07 -2.76
N PHE A 58 28.97 -8.96 -1.43
CA PHE A 58 30.12 -8.96 -0.53
C PHE A 58 30.66 -10.36 -0.23
N PHE A 59 29.78 -11.36 -0.06
CA PHE A 59 30.17 -12.69 0.44
C PHE A 59 30.38 -13.75 -0.64
N LEU A 60 29.73 -13.64 -1.80
CA LEU A 60 29.80 -14.65 -2.87
C LEU A 60 30.51 -14.10 -4.10
N THR A 61 29.90 -13.11 -4.78
CA THR A 61 30.42 -12.58 -6.05
C THR A 61 30.01 -11.12 -6.25
N PRO A 62 30.83 -10.27 -6.89
CA PRO A 62 30.47 -8.89 -7.22
C PRO A 62 29.20 -8.76 -8.08
N ALA A 63 28.78 -9.84 -8.76
CA ALA A 63 27.54 -9.89 -9.52
C ALA A 63 26.29 -9.61 -8.68
N GLY A 64 26.34 -9.84 -7.35
CA GLY A 64 25.25 -9.49 -6.44
C GLY A 64 24.89 -7.99 -6.44
N PHE A 65 25.88 -7.11 -6.66
CA PHE A 65 25.64 -5.66 -6.76
C PHE A 65 24.91 -5.28 -8.05
N VAL A 66 25.16 -6.00 -9.15
CA VAL A 66 24.43 -5.80 -10.42
C VAL A 66 22.96 -6.14 -10.23
N VAL A 67 22.67 -7.24 -9.54
CA VAL A 67 21.30 -7.65 -9.21
C VAL A 67 20.61 -6.63 -8.30
N ALA A 68 21.31 -6.12 -7.28
CA ALA A 68 20.79 -5.05 -6.43
C ALA A 68 20.48 -3.77 -7.23
N GLY A 69 21.36 -3.40 -8.17
CA GLY A 69 21.17 -2.25 -9.06
C GLY A 69 19.93 -2.40 -9.97
N LEU A 70 19.68 -3.59 -10.51
CA LEU A 70 18.48 -3.88 -11.30
C LEU A 70 17.19 -3.69 -10.48
N PHE A 71 17.14 -4.17 -9.25
CA PHE A 71 16.00 -3.96 -8.37
C PHE A 71 15.79 -2.48 -8.03
N GLY A 72 16.87 -1.72 -7.81
CA GLY A 72 16.81 -0.27 -7.60
C GLY A 72 16.27 0.49 -8.83
N ALA A 73 16.73 0.14 -10.02
CA ALA A 73 16.26 0.73 -11.27
C ALA A 73 14.78 0.42 -11.52
N ALA A 74 14.36 -0.83 -11.29
CA ALA A 74 12.95 -1.22 -11.37
C ALA A 74 12.06 -0.47 -10.39
N LEU A 75 12.54 -0.22 -9.15
CA LEU A 75 11.82 0.56 -8.15
C LEU A 75 11.66 2.04 -8.58
N ALA A 76 12.73 2.64 -9.13
CA ALA A 76 12.67 4.00 -9.66
C ALA A 76 11.68 4.11 -10.84
N PHE A 77 11.73 3.15 -11.77
CA PHE A 77 10.79 3.08 -12.88
C PHE A 77 9.33 2.92 -12.41
N ALA A 78 9.07 2.07 -11.42
CA ALA A 78 7.75 1.89 -10.82
C ALA A 78 7.25 3.18 -10.13
N GLY A 79 8.14 3.93 -9.48
CA GLY A 79 7.82 5.23 -8.88
C GLY A 79 7.45 6.30 -9.91
N ILE A 80 8.18 6.35 -11.04
CA ILE A 80 7.93 7.32 -12.11
C ILE A 80 6.64 6.98 -12.88
N SER A 81 6.43 5.70 -13.21
CA SER A 81 5.28 5.26 -14.00
C SER A 81 3.98 5.15 -13.20
N GLY A 82 4.06 5.14 -11.86
CA GLY A 82 2.94 4.77 -10.99
C GLY A 82 2.53 3.30 -11.14
N TRP A 83 3.26 2.51 -11.96
CA TRP A 83 2.93 1.14 -12.29
C TRP A 83 3.80 0.19 -11.45
N CYS A 84 3.25 -0.24 -10.31
CA CYS A 84 3.87 -1.27 -9.50
C CYS A 84 3.30 -2.63 -9.94
N GLY A 85 3.94 -3.32 -10.90
CA GLY A 85 3.48 -4.62 -11.40
C GLY A 85 3.25 -5.67 -10.29
N MET A 86 4.01 -5.56 -9.19
CA MET A 86 3.83 -6.35 -7.97
C MET A 86 2.49 -6.07 -7.28
N ALA A 87 2.01 -4.82 -7.26
CA ALA A 87 0.72 -4.46 -6.68
C ALA A 87 -0.46 -5.09 -7.45
N ILE A 88 -0.35 -5.21 -8.78
CA ILE A 88 -1.36 -5.89 -9.61
C ILE A 88 -1.38 -7.40 -9.30
N LEU A 89 -0.20 -8.00 -9.12
CA LEU A 89 -0.06 -9.42 -8.79
C LEU A 89 -0.61 -9.73 -7.38
N LEU A 90 -0.27 -8.91 -6.38
CA LEU A 90 -0.81 -9.04 -5.02
C LEU A 90 -2.31 -8.78 -4.96
N ASN A 91 -2.84 -7.87 -5.77
CA ASN A 91 -4.27 -7.62 -5.81
C ASN A 91 -5.08 -8.82 -6.34
N ARG A 92 -4.45 -9.72 -7.11
CA ARG A 92 -5.09 -10.95 -7.59
C ARG A 92 -5.06 -12.12 -6.61
N MET A 93 -4.25 -12.05 -5.56
CA MET A 93 -4.14 -13.15 -4.62
C MET A 93 -5.39 -13.22 -3.71
N PRO A 94 -5.88 -14.44 -3.38
CA PRO A 94 -7.21 -14.66 -2.82
C PRO A 94 -7.47 -13.96 -1.48
N TRP A 95 -6.42 -13.67 -0.73
CA TRP A 95 -6.49 -12.90 0.52
C TRP A 95 -6.65 -11.39 0.33
N ASN A 96 -6.45 -10.86 -0.88
CA ASN A 96 -6.63 -9.45 -1.22
C ASN A 96 -7.84 -9.18 -2.11
N ARG A 97 -8.55 -10.23 -2.55
CA ARG A 97 -9.88 -10.05 -3.12
C ARG A 97 -10.77 -9.53 -2.00
N SER A 98 -11.31 -8.33 -2.16
CA SER A 98 -12.49 -7.92 -1.42
C SER A 98 -13.48 -9.07 -1.50
N ALA A 99 -13.88 -9.61 -0.36
CA ALA A 99 -15.18 -10.24 -0.30
C ALA A 99 -16.15 -9.17 -0.83
N ALA A 100 -16.82 -9.48 -1.94
CA ALA A 100 -17.96 -8.68 -2.38
C ALA A 100 -18.98 -8.61 -1.25
#